data_AF-R6CSX6-F1
#
_entry.id   AF-R6CSX6-F1
#
_cell.length_a   1.000
_cell.length_b   1.000
_cell.length_c   1.000
_cell.angle_alpha   90.00
_cell.angle_beta   90.00
_cell.angle_gamma   90.00
#
_symmetry.space_group_name_H-M   'P 1'
#
loop_
_entity.id
_entity.type
_entity.pdbx_description
1 polymer ?
#
loop_
_entity_poly.entity_id
_entity_poly.type
_entity_poly.pdbx_seq_one_letter_code
_entity_poly.pdbx_strand_id
1 'polypeptide(L)'
;MHELTHAFQLEPQGIGSYGTNRVFWAFIEGMADAVRVANGGFKEGDRPKGGNYMDGYRTAGYFFVWLRDNKDPEFLRKFNRSTLEVVPWSFNKAIKHILGEKYDIDDLWHEYQVAVGNIQQ
;
A
#
# COMPACT_ATOMS: atom_id res chain seq x y z
N MET A 1 16.59 -0.50 -5.03
CA MET A 1 15.21 -0.82 -5.46
C MET A 1 14.22 0.27 -5.10
N HIS A 2 14.20 0.80 -3.87
CA HIS A 2 13.26 1.88 -3.48
C HIS A 2 13.20 3.05 -4.48
N GLU A 3 14.32 3.76 -4.66
CA GLU A 3 14.40 4.89 -5.61
C GLU A 3 14.17 4.49 -7.09
N LEU A 4 14.52 3.26 -7.46
CA LEU A 4 14.28 2.77 -8.83
C LEU A 4 12.79 2.56 -9.09
N THR A 5 12.00 2.21 -8.06
CA THR A 5 10.55 2.07 -8.19
C THR A 5 9.91 3.37 -8.61
N HIS A 6 10.36 4.51 -8.06
CA HIS A 6 9.80 5.83 -8.40
C HIS A 6 9.93 6.16 -9.89
N ALA A 7 10.94 5.64 -10.59
CA ALA A 7 11.10 5.85 -12.04
C ALA A 7 9.98 5.22 -12.88
N PHE A 8 9.26 4.23 -12.34
CA PHE A 8 8.20 3.49 -13.04
C PHE A 8 6.84 3.58 -12.34
N GLN A 9 6.77 4.27 -11.20
CA GLN A 9 5.57 4.39 -10.39
C GLN A 9 4.64 5.46 -10.97
N LEU A 10 3.34 5.15 -10.98
CA LEU A 10 2.31 6.10 -11.36
C LEU A 10 1.86 6.90 -10.14
N GLU A 11 1.42 8.13 -10.34
CA GLU A 11 1.12 9.06 -9.25
C GLU A 11 -0.39 9.24 -9.03
N PRO A 12 -0.87 9.30 -7.77
CA PRO A 12 -2.27 9.58 -7.47
C PRO A 12 -2.79 10.88 -8.08
N GLN A 13 -3.94 10.81 -8.75
CA GLN A 13 -4.53 11.97 -9.43
C GLN A 13 -5.61 12.67 -8.58
N GLY A 14 -5.73 13.99 -8.73
CA GLY A 14 -6.82 14.78 -8.16
C GLY A 14 -6.77 15.04 -6.64
N ILE A 15 -5.62 14.80 -5.99
CA ILE A 15 -5.47 15.01 -4.53
C ILE A 15 -4.33 15.94 -4.12
N GLY A 16 -3.59 16.52 -5.08
CA GLY A 16 -2.41 17.32 -4.81
C GLY A 16 -1.14 16.59 -5.25
N SER A 17 -0.04 16.80 -4.52
CA SER A 17 1.29 16.29 -4.85
C SER A 17 1.99 15.69 -3.63
N TYR A 18 3.13 15.06 -3.86
CA TYR A 18 3.99 14.48 -2.82
C TYR A 18 4.22 15.39 -1.62
N GLY A 19 4.59 16.66 -1.84
CA GLY A 19 4.89 17.61 -0.76
C GLY A 19 3.67 18.29 -0.14
N THR A 20 2.47 18.04 -0.66
CA THR A 20 1.24 18.76 -0.25
C THR A 20 0.14 17.85 0.28
N ASN A 21 0.24 16.53 0.07
CA ASN A 21 -0.78 15.59 0.51
C ASN A 21 -0.18 14.30 1.10
N ARG A 22 -0.55 13.98 2.35
CA ARG A 22 -0.07 12.79 3.07
C ARG A 22 -0.52 11.47 2.41
N VAL A 23 -1.70 11.41 1.80
CA VAL A 23 -2.19 10.23 1.07
C VAL A 23 -1.32 9.97 -0.15
N PHE A 24 -0.96 11.02 -0.88
CA PHE A 24 -0.06 10.94 -2.03
C PHE A 24 1.30 10.39 -1.58
N TRP A 25 1.92 11.03 -0.59
CA TRP A 25 3.20 10.62 -0.03
C TRP A 25 3.20 9.16 0.46
N ALA A 26 2.19 8.76 1.25
CA ALA A 26 2.11 7.43 1.82
C ALA A 26 1.99 6.34 0.74
N PHE A 27 1.26 6.62 -0.35
CA PHE A 27 1.20 5.72 -1.50
C PHE A 27 2.56 5.60 -2.19
N ILE A 28 3.23 6.73 -2.45
CA ILE A 28 4.52 6.75 -3.14
C ILE A 28 5.57 5.92 -2.38
N GLU A 29 5.82 6.28 -1.12
CA GLU A 29 6.82 5.60 -0.29
C GLU A 29 6.43 4.16 0.02
N GLY A 30 5.15 3.92 0.28
CA GLY A 30 4.63 2.59 0.59
C GLY A 30 4.79 1.61 -0.57
N MET A 31 4.52 2.04 -1.80
CA MET A 31 4.67 1.19 -2.98
C MET A 31 6.14 0.90 -3.30
N ALA A 32 7.02 1.90 -3.14
CA ALA A 32 8.45 1.72 -3.34
C ALA A 32 9.03 0.65 -2.42
N ASP A 33 8.62 0.64 -1.15
CA ASP A 33 8.98 -0.42 -0.22
C ASP A 33 8.20 -1.72 -0.44
N ALA A 34 6.97 -1.70 -0.93
CA ALA A 34 6.25 -2.92 -1.32
C ALA A 34 7.01 -3.72 -2.39
N VAL A 35 7.52 -3.03 -3.43
CA VAL A 35 8.38 -3.65 -4.45
C VAL A 35 9.66 -4.20 -3.83
N ARG A 36 10.28 -3.46 -2.91
CA ARG A 36 11.49 -3.93 -2.23
C ARG A 36 11.23 -5.17 -1.36
N VAL A 37 10.12 -5.21 -0.62
CA VAL A 37 9.67 -6.37 0.15
C VAL A 37 9.44 -7.57 -0.76
N ALA A 38 8.71 -7.36 -1.87
CA ALA A 38 8.39 -8.41 -2.85
C ALA A 38 9.64 -9.08 -3.46
N ASN A 39 10.76 -8.37 -3.49
CA ASN A 39 12.02 -8.85 -4.04
C ASN A 39 13.04 -9.28 -2.95
N GLY A 40 12.58 -9.51 -1.71
CA GLY A 40 13.46 -9.97 -0.62
C GLY A 40 14.50 -8.95 -0.17
N GLY A 41 14.25 -7.64 -0.39
CA GLY A 41 15.19 -6.57 -0.07
C GLY A 41 15.29 -6.20 1.41
N PHE A 42 14.66 -6.96 2.29
CA PHE A 42 14.61 -6.82 3.75
C PHE A 42 14.78 -8.18 4.43
N LYS A 43 15.31 -8.18 5.65
CA LYS A 43 15.59 -9.38 6.45
C LYS A 43 14.41 -9.73 7.36
N GLU A 44 14.45 -10.92 7.94
CA GLU A 44 13.54 -11.31 9.02
C GLU A 44 13.63 -10.31 10.19
N GLY A 45 12.49 -9.84 10.68
CA GLY A 45 12.41 -8.83 11.74
C GLY A 45 12.40 -7.37 11.25
N ASP A 46 12.63 -7.10 9.96
CA ASP A 46 12.61 -5.72 9.43
C ASP A 46 11.19 -5.14 9.29
N ARG A 47 10.13 -5.97 9.44
CA ARG A 47 8.74 -5.53 9.43
C ARG A 47 8.44 -4.64 10.65
N PRO A 48 8.00 -3.39 10.46
CA PRO A 48 7.52 -2.55 11.55
C PRO A 48 6.32 -3.20 12.28
N LYS A 49 6.26 -3.06 13.61
CA LYS A 49 5.12 -3.51 14.43
C LYS A 49 4.16 -2.35 14.68
N GLY A 50 2.85 -2.58 14.52
CA GLY A 50 1.83 -1.54 14.69
C GLY A 50 1.78 -0.55 13.52
N GLY A 51 1.47 0.72 13.84
CA GLY A 51 1.41 1.84 12.89
C GLY A 51 0.12 1.91 12.08
N ASN A 52 0.18 2.65 10.98
CA ASN A 52 -0.89 2.76 9.99
C ASN A 52 -0.34 2.75 8.56
N TYR A 53 -1.12 2.29 7.58
CA TYR A 53 -0.74 2.34 6.16
C TYR A 53 -0.44 3.77 5.65
N MET A 54 -0.91 4.81 6.35
CA MET A 54 -0.58 6.22 6.10
C MET A 54 0.81 6.64 6.59
N ASP A 55 1.58 5.74 7.21
CA ASP A 55 2.96 5.97 7.62
C ASP A 55 3.97 5.68 6.49
N GLY A 56 3.50 5.22 5.33
CA GLY A 56 4.34 4.98 4.14
C GLY A 56 5.40 3.90 4.37
N TYR A 57 6.47 3.93 3.56
CA TYR A 57 7.64 3.06 3.64
C TYR A 57 7.29 1.59 3.94
N ARG A 58 8.13 0.90 4.73
CA ARG A 58 7.93 -0.48 5.18
C ARG A 58 6.57 -0.71 5.84
N THR A 59 6.04 0.25 6.61
CA THR A 59 4.77 0.06 7.31
C THR A 59 3.64 -0.22 6.33
N ALA A 60 3.53 0.60 5.28
CA ALA A 60 2.57 0.39 4.21
C ALA A 60 3.00 -0.70 3.23
N GLY A 61 4.31 -0.80 2.94
CA GLY A 61 4.86 -1.73 1.96
C GLY A 61 4.63 -3.19 2.31
N TYR A 62 4.84 -3.59 3.57
CA TYR A 62 4.51 -4.94 4.03
C TYR A 62 3.00 -5.22 3.95
N PHE A 63 2.16 -4.23 4.22
CA PHE A 63 0.71 -4.38 4.08
C PHE A 63 0.27 -4.54 2.62
N PHE A 64 0.84 -3.77 1.68
CA PHE A 64 0.52 -3.92 0.27
C PHE A 64 0.96 -5.29 -0.27
N VAL A 65 2.09 -5.82 0.19
CA VAL A 65 2.52 -7.18 -0.10
C VAL A 65 1.59 -8.22 0.52
N TRP A 66 1.10 -8.00 1.75
CA TRP A 66 0.11 -8.88 2.35
C TRP A 66 -1.20 -8.90 1.55
N LEU A 67 -1.67 -7.75 1.02
CA LEU A 67 -2.82 -7.69 0.13
C LEU A 67 -2.58 -8.47 -1.17
N ARG A 68 -1.38 -8.38 -1.73
CA ARG A 68 -0.98 -9.21 -2.87
C ARG A 68 -1.09 -10.70 -2.56
N ASP A 69 -0.53 -11.11 -1.43
CA ASP A 69 -0.42 -12.53 -1.08
C ASP A 69 -1.74 -13.16 -0.63
N ASN A 70 -2.67 -12.36 -0.11
CA ASN A 70 -3.89 -12.87 0.55
C ASN A 70 -5.20 -12.45 -0.13
N LYS A 71 -5.21 -11.39 -0.96
CA LYS A 71 -6.44 -10.85 -1.56
C LYS A 71 -6.43 -10.92 -3.08
N ASP A 72 -5.34 -10.51 -3.72
CA ASP A 72 -5.20 -10.54 -5.18
C ASP A 72 -3.73 -10.64 -5.60
N PRO A 73 -3.27 -11.71 -6.28
CA PRO A 73 -1.86 -11.85 -6.67
C PRO A 73 -1.36 -10.73 -7.59
N GLU A 74 -2.26 -10.04 -8.30
CA GLU A 74 -1.95 -8.89 -9.17
C GLU A 74 -2.09 -7.54 -8.45
N PHE A 75 -2.32 -7.54 -7.13
CA PHE A 75 -2.70 -6.35 -6.36
C PHE A 75 -1.75 -5.19 -6.59
N LEU A 76 -0.42 -5.37 -6.44
CA LEU A 76 0.54 -4.27 -6.60
C LEU A 76 0.45 -3.63 -7.99
N ARG A 77 0.31 -4.42 -9.04
CA ARG A 77 0.19 -3.90 -10.41
C ARG A 77 -1.11 -3.11 -10.58
N LYS A 78 -2.23 -3.66 -10.11
CA LYS A 78 -3.54 -3.00 -10.16
C LYS A 78 -3.59 -1.75 -9.28
N PHE A 79 -2.92 -1.78 -8.14
CA PHE A 79 -2.83 -0.66 -7.20
C PHE A 79 -2.04 0.50 -7.78
N ASN A 80 -0.91 0.24 -8.44
CA ASN A 80 -0.18 1.26 -9.22
C ASN A 80 -1.08 1.88 -10.29
N ARG A 81 -1.78 1.03 -11.06
CA ARG A 81 -2.65 1.45 -12.16
C ARG A 81 -3.85 2.27 -11.69
N SER A 82 -4.40 1.96 -10.50
CA SER A 82 -5.57 2.65 -9.94
C SER A 82 -5.39 4.16 -9.80
N THR A 83 -4.14 4.62 -9.69
CA THR A 83 -3.82 6.06 -9.61
C THR A 83 -4.31 6.85 -10.81
N LEU A 84 -4.39 6.23 -11.99
CA LEU A 84 -4.90 6.84 -13.22
C LEU A 84 -6.41 6.62 -13.42
N GLU A 85 -6.99 5.63 -12.75
CA GLU A 85 -8.36 5.17 -13.01
C GLU A 85 -9.36 5.71 -11.96
N VAL A 86 -8.87 6.04 -10.76
CA VAL A 86 -9.67 6.54 -9.65
C VAL A 86 -9.32 8.00 -9.39
N VAL A 87 -10.24 8.92 -9.71
CA VAL A 87 -10.03 10.38 -9.56
C VAL A 87 -11.25 11.02 -8.88
N PRO A 88 -11.09 11.75 -7.75
CA PRO A 88 -9.86 11.90 -6.97
C PRO A 88 -9.48 10.59 -6.29
N TRP A 89 -8.18 10.29 -6.30
CA TRP A 89 -7.64 9.05 -5.77
C TRP A 89 -7.75 8.99 -4.24
N SER A 90 -8.09 7.84 -3.71
CA SER A 90 -7.89 7.56 -2.29
C SER A 90 -7.60 6.08 -2.11
N PHE A 91 -6.93 5.76 -1.02
CA PHE A 91 -6.71 4.38 -0.59
C PHE A 91 -8.00 3.54 -0.61
N ASN A 92 -9.06 4.01 0.05
CA ASN A 92 -10.31 3.25 0.13
C ASN A 92 -10.98 3.07 -1.25
N LYS A 93 -11.01 4.12 -2.08
CA LYS A 93 -11.57 4.01 -3.44
C LYS A 93 -10.75 3.06 -4.32
N ALA A 94 -9.43 3.06 -4.20
CA ALA A 94 -8.56 2.15 -4.91
C ALA A 94 -8.77 0.69 -4.45
N ILE A 95 -8.92 0.44 -3.14
CA ILE A 95 -9.28 -0.87 -2.60
C ILE A 95 -10.60 -1.36 -3.20
N LYS A 96 -11.64 -0.52 -3.19
CA LYS A 96 -12.95 -0.87 -3.75
C LYS A 96 -12.90 -1.12 -5.25
N HIS A 97 -12.14 -0.32 -5.98
CA HIS A 97 -11.92 -0.49 -7.42
C HIS A 97 -11.24 -1.82 -7.76
N ILE A 98 -10.30 -2.29 -6.93
CA ILE A 98 -9.48 -3.48 -7.22
C ILE A 98 -10.12 -4.76 -6.68
N LEU A 99 -10.59 -4.73 -5.42
CA LEU A 99 -11.07 -5.90 -4.69
C LEU A 99 -12.60 -5.98 -4.60
N GLY A 100 -13.30 -4.88 -4.88
CA GLY A 100 -14.77 -4.76 -4.85
C GLY A 100 -15.30 -3.98 -3.65
N GLU A 101 -16.54 -3.49 -3.77
CA GLU A 101 -17.21 -2.57 -2.83
C GLU A 101 -17.36 -3.08 -1.39
N LYS A 102 -17.27 -4.40 -1.18
CA LYS A 102 -17.35 -5.01 0.17
C LYS A 102 -16.11 -4.80 1.02
N TYR A 103 -14.99 -4.37 0.42
CA TYR A 103 -13.74 -4.15 1.12
C TYR A 103 -13.57 -2.69 1.51
N ASP A 104 -13.05 -2.48 2.71
CA ASP A 104 -12.63 -1.18 3.21
C ASP A 104 -11.15 -1.25 3.62
N ILE A 105 -10.40 -0.16 3.43
CA ILE A 105 -8.97 -0.18 3.75
C ILE A 105 -8.70 -0.29 5.26
N ASP A 106 -9.53 0.30 6.10
CA ASP A 106 -9.31 0.27 7.55
C ASP A 106 -9.60 -1.13 8.11
N ASP A 107 -10.64 -1.80 7.59
CA ASP A 107 -10.93 -3.20 7.91
C ASP A 107 -9.79 -4.13 7.44
N LEU A 108 -9.28 -3.92 6.23
CA LEU A 108 -8.15 -4.69 5.71
C LEU A 108 -6.86 -4.44 6.50
N TRP A 109 -6.61 -3.21 6.93
CA TRP A 109 -5.48 -2.89 7.79
C TRP A 109 -5.59 -3.59 9.15
N HIS A 110 -6.78 -3.56 9.74
CA HIS A 110 -7.05 -4.29 10.98
C HIS A 110 -6.82 -5.80 10.80
N GLU A 111 -7.38 -6.39 9.74
CA GLU A 111 -7.18 -7.81 9.40
C GLU A 111 -5.69 -8.15 9.25
N TYR A 112 -4.93 -7.31 8.55
CA TYR A 112 -3.47 -7.46 8.44
C TYR A 112 -2.78 -7.42 9.81
N GLN A 113 -3.13 -6.47 10.67
CA GLN A 113 -2.51 -6.32 12.00
C GLN A 113 -2.79 -7.54 12.89
N VAL A 114 -4.00 -8.13 12.81
CA VAL A 114 -4.33 -9.41 13.46
C VAL A 114 -3.48 -10.55 12.86
N ALA A 115 -3.45 -10.66 11.54
CA ALA A 115 -2.75 -11.75 10.84
C ALA A 115 -1.25 -11.80 11.13
N VAL A 116 -0.60 -10.64 11.34
CA VAL A 116 0.82 -10.55 11.68
C VAL A 116 1.09 -10.51 13.19
N GLY A 117 0.06 -10.72 14.02
CA GLY A 117 0.16 -10.83 15.47
C GLY A 117 0.47 -9.51 16.20
N ASN A 118 0.17 -8.36 15.60
CA ASN A 118 0.37 -7.06 16.25
C ASN A 118 -0.79 -6.72 17.22
N ILE A 119 -2.00 -7.19 16.93
CA ILE A 119 -3.19 -6.96 17.77
C ILE A 119 -3.96 -8.28 17.98
N GLN A 120 -4.69 -8.37 19.09
CA GLN A 120 -5.58 -9.50 19.40
C GLN A 120 -6.98 -9.26 18.83
N GLN A 121 -7.67 -10.35 18.49
CA GLN A 121 -9.04 -10.37 17.95
C GLN A 121 -10.08 -10.01 19.02
#